data_AF-A0A7I8BUP5-F1
#
_entry.id   AF-A0A7I8BUP5-F1
#
_cell.length_a   1.000
_cell.length_b   1.000
_cell.length_c   1.000
_cell.angle_alpha   90.00
_cell.angle_beta   90.00
_cell.angle_gamma   90.00
#
_symmetry.space_group_name_H-M   'P 1'
#
loop_
_entity.id
_entity.type
_entity.pdbx_description
1 polymer ?
#
loop_
_entity_poly.entity_id
_entity_poly.type
_entity_poly.pdbx_seq_one_letter_code
_entity_poly.pdbx_strand_id
1 'polypeptide(L)'
;MRLPPGNWSSQRHWHSAEDEFVFVLEGELTLIEDGGETLLRAGDCAAFPKDSGNGHHMINRSDVTALYLEVGSRSAADVITCSDIDMMSPSSDGRFLHKDGTPYT
;
A
#
# COMPACT_ATOMS: atom_id res chain seq x y z
N MET A 1 6.51 -6.91 -7.90
CA MET A 1 6.35 -7.53 -6.57
C MET A 1 5.82 -8.95 -6.69
N ARG A 2 6.23 -9.87 -5.81
CA ARG A 2 5.68 -11.24 -5.67
C ARG A 2 5.05 -11.37 -4.29
N LEU A 3 3.77 -11.74 -4.21
CA LEU A 3 3.07 -11.87 -2.94
C LEU A 3 2.63 -13.32 -2.72
N PRO A 4 3.28 -14.07 -1.81
CA PRO A 4 2.92 -15.45 -1.51
C PRO A 4 1.52 -15.57 -0.87
N PRO A 5 0.90 -16.76 -0.91
CA PRO A 5 -0.34 -17.07 -0.18
C PRO A 5 -0.31 -16.62 1.28
N GLY A 6 -1.42 -16.08 1.76
CA GLY A 6 -1.62 -15.68 3.16
C GLY A 6 -0.86 -14.43 3.59
N ASN A 7 -0.13 -13.75 2.69
CA ASN A 7 0.60 -12.52 2.99
C ASN A 7 -0.11 -11.27 2.46
N TRP A 8 0.34 -10.09 2.90
CA TRP A 8 -0.09 -8.79 2.41
C TRP A 8 1.09 -7.94 1.92
N SER A 9 0.82 -6.97 1.06
CA SER A 9 1.84 -6.10 0.44
C SER A 9 2.50 -5.15 1.44
N SER A 10 1.73 -4.60 2.36
CA SER A 10 2.14 -3.52 3.26
C SER A 10 1.17 -3.40 4.45
N GLN A 11 1.53 -2.59 5.45
CA GLN A 11 0.51 -2.00 6.31
C GLN A 11 -0.44 -1.17 5.43
N ARG A 12 -1.73 -1.17 5.73
CA ARG A 12 -2.69 -0.37 4.96
C ARG A 12 -2.35 1.10 5.10
N HIS A 13 -2.02 1.78 4.01
CA HIS A 13 -1.42 3.11 4.06
C HIS A 13 -1.83 4.00 2.90
N TRP A 14 -1.60 5.30 3.03
CA TRP A 14 -1.72 6.26 1.95
C TRP A 14 -0.53 7.21 1.96
N HIS A 15 -0.28 7.83 0.81
CA HIS A 15 0.84 8.74 0.56
C HIS A 15 0.35 10.18 0.46
N SER A 16 1.03 11.13 1.12
CA SER A 16 0.67 12.56 1.08
C SER A 16 1.17 13.27 -0.18
N ALA A 17 2.22 12.78 -0.83
CA ALA A 17 2.87 13.45 -1.96
C ALA A 17 3.23 12.52 -3.13
N GLU A 18 3.21 11.19 -2.94
CA GLU A 18 3.46 10.22 -4.01
C GLU A 18 2.15 9.63 -4.57
N ASP A 19 1.97 9.71 -5.89
CA ASP A 19 0.99 8.85 -6.56
C ASP A 19 1.55 7.42 -6.65
N GLU A 20 0.67 6.43 -6.53
CA GLU A 20 1.00 5.01 -6.66
C GLU A 20 0.01 4.30 -7.60
N PHE A 21 0.50 3.28 -8.30
CA PHE A 21 -0.26 2.49 -9.25
C PHE A 21 0.16 1.02 -9.19
N VAL A 22 -0.82 0.12 -9.23
CA VAL A 22 -0.60 -1.33 -9.29
C VAL A 22 -1.26 -1.96 -10.50
N PHE A 23 -0.60 -2.97 -11.08
CA PHE A 23 -1.14 -3.77 -12.17
C PHE A 23 -0.85 -5.25 -11.92
N VAL A 24 -1.89 -6.08 -11.84
CA VAL A 24 -1.74 -7.51 -11.56
C VAL A 24 -1.33 -8.24 -12.83
N LEU A 25 -0.21 -8.96 -12.78
CA LEU A 25 0.33 -9.73 -13.90
C LEU A 25 -0.14 -11.18 -13.86
N GLU A 26 -0.14 -11.81 -12.68
CA GLU A 26 -0.51 -13.22 -12.49
C GLU A 26 -1.18 -13.41 -11.12
N GLY A 27 -2.11 -14.37 -11.05
CA GLY A 27 -2.86 -14.66 -9.82
C GLY A 27 -3.98 -13.66 -9.54
N GLU A 28 -4.41 -13.61 -8.28
CA GLU A 28 -5.41 -12.66 -7.79
C GLU A 28 -5.01 -12.09 -6.43
N LEU A 29 -5.45 -10.86 -6.17
CA LEU A 29 -5.17 -10.10 -4.96
C LEU A 29 -6.46 -9.43 -4.48
N THR A 30 -6.71 -9.47 -3.18
CA THR A 30 -7.79 -8.67 -2.59
C THR A 30 -7.22 -7.32 -2.16
N LEU A 31 -7.57 -6.26 -2.88
CA LEU A 31 -7.33 -4.88 -2.49
C LEU A 31 -8.27 -4.51 -1.33
N ILE A 32 -7.72 -3.98 -0.24
CA ILE A 32 -8.48 -3.46 0.90
C ILE A 32 -8.29 -1.96 0.96
N GLU A 33 -9.40 -1.23 0.96
CA GLU A 33 -9.49 0.23 1.07
C GLU A 33 -10.52 0.61 2.14
N ASP A 34 -10.69 1.90 2.44
CA ASP A 34 -11.70 2.37 3.39
C ASP A 34 -13.13 1.95 2.99
N GLY A 35 -13.40 1.90 1.69
CA GLY A 35 -14.70 1.51 1.13
C GLY A 35 -14.98 0.00 1.15
N GLY A 36 -14.00 -0.82 1.53
CA GLY A 36 -14.11 -2.27 1.59
C GLY A 36 -13.11 -2.99 0.71
N GLU A 37 -13.52 -4.15 0.19
CA GLU A 37 -12.63 -5.09 -0.50
C GLU A 37 -12.97 -5.21 -1.98
N THR A 38 -11.94 -5.19 -2.82
CA THR A 38 -12.04 -5.40 -4.27
C THR A 38 -11.11 -6.53 -4.70
N LEU A 39 -11.63 -7.54 -5.39
CA LEU A 39 -10.81 -8.62 -5.95
C LEU A 39 -10.22 -8.18 -7.29
N LEU A 40 -8.89 -8.12 -7.36
CA LEU A 40 -8.10 -7.84 -8.56
C LEU A 40 -7.55 -9.14 -9.12
N ARG A 41 -7.65 -9.34 -10.44
CA ARG A 41 -7.10 -10.48 -11.17
C ARG A 41 -6.06 -10.02 -12.18
N ALA A 42 -5.32 -10.96 -12.75
CA ALA A 42 -4.40 -10.68 -13.85
C ALA A 42 -5.06 -9.81 -14.95
N GLY A 43 -4.46 -8.66 -15.24
CA GLY A 43 -4.98 -7.65 -16.17
C GLY A 43 -5.66 -6.45 -15.49
N ASP A 44 -6.07 -6.57 -14.22
CA ASP A 44 -6.67 -5.48 -13.46
C ASP A 44 -5.60 -4.53 -12.91
N CYS A 45 -6.02 -3.29 -12.69
CA CYS A 45 -5.19 -2.26 -12.09
C CYS A 45 -5.95 -1.45 -11.05
N ALA A 46 -5.18 -0.84 -10.13
CA ALA A 46 -5.68 0.15 -9.20
C ALA A 46 -4.71 1.33 -9.14
N ALA A 47 -5.25 2.53 -8.95
CA ALA A 47 -4.48 3.76 -8.85
C ALA A 47 -4.83 4.44 -7.53
N PHE A 48 -3.79 4.94 -6.86
CA PHE A 48 -3.88 5.58 -5.55
C PHE A 48 -3.34 7.00 -5.69
N PRO A 49 -4.22 7.99 -5.91
CA PRO A 49 -3.82 9.38 -5.95
C PRO A 49 -3.24 9.80 -4.60
N LYS A 50 -2.16 10.58 -4.63
CA LYS A 50 -1.59 11.22 -3.44
C LYS A 50 -2.63 12.06 -2.71
N ASP A 51 -2.44 12.20 -1.41
CA ASP A 51 -3.25 13.03 -0.52
C ASP A 51 -4.76 12.66 -0.51
N SER A 52 -5.09 11.44 -0.93
CA SER A 52 -6.48 10.96 -0.92
C SER A 52 -6.98 10.60 0.47
N GLY A 53 -6.08 10.29 1.41
CA GLY A 53 -6.41 9.82 2.76
C GLY A 53 -6.97 8.39 2.83
N ASN A 54 -7.26 7.76 1.68
CA ASN A 54 -7.81 6.41 1.60
C ASN A 54 -6.69 5.39 1.65
N GLY A 55 -6.55 4.69 2.78
CA GLY A 55 -5.48 3.72 2.97
C GLY A 55 -5.71 2.43 2.20
N HIS A 56 -4.70 1.96 1.47
CA HIS A 56 -4.74 0.74 0.68
C HIS A 56 -3.66 -0.28 1.07
N HIS A 57 -3.94 -1.55 0.85
CA HIS A 57 -2.95 -2.62 0.69
C HIS A 57 -3.59 -3.81 -0.05
N MET A 58 -2.79 -4.78 -0.45
CA MET A 58 -3.29 -6.00 -1.09
C MET A 58 -3.00 -7.21 -0.20
N ILE A 59 -3.97 -8.12 -0.11
CA ILE A 59 -3.83 -9.41 0.57
C ILE A 59 -3.97 -10.53 -0.47
N ASN A 60 -3.03 -11.47 -0.47
CA ASN A 60 -3.17 -12.69 -1.24
C ASN A 60 -3.88 -13.76 -0.39
N ARG A 61 -5.19 -13.94 -0.61
CA ARG A 61 -6.00 -14.99 0.04
C ARG A 61 -6.05 -16.30 -0.75
N SER A 62 -5.45 -16.33 -1.94
CA SER A 62 -5.38 -17.54 -2.76
C SER A 62 -4.30 -18.50 -2.28
N ASP A 63 -4.24 -19.70 -2.88
CA ASP A 63 -3.24 -20.74 -2.61
C ASP A 63 -2.02 -20.69 -3.55
N VAL A 64 -1.96 -19.71 -4.46
CA VAL A 64 -0.83 -19.49 -5.38
C VAL A 64 -0.18 -18.12 -5.18
N THR A 65 1.10 -17.98 -5.54
CA THR A 65 1.78 -16.67 -5.49
C THR A 65 1.22 -15.74 -6.57
N ALA A 66 0.86 -14.52 -6.19
CA ALA A 66 0.48 -13.47 -7.13
C ALA A 66 1.71 -12.64 -7.56
N LEU A 67 1.70 -12.17 -8.80
CA LEU A 67 2.71 -11.28 -9.37
C LEU A 67 2.03 -9.98 -9.81
N TYR A 68 2.58 -8.84 -9.41
CA TYR A 68 2.07 -7.54 -9.81
C TYR A 68 3.20 -6.52 -10.02
N LEU A 69 2.94 -5.50 -10.83
CA LEU A 69 3.74 -4.30 -10.91
C LEU A 69 3.23 -3.29 -9.89
N GLU A 70 4.15 -2.56 -9.29
CA GLU A 70 3.89 -1.44 -8.41
C GLU A 70 4.77 -0.29 -8.88
N VAL A 71 4.13 0.85 -9.12
CA VAL A 71 4.77 2.04 -9.68
C VAL A 71 4.41 3.21 -8.77
N GLY A 72 5.40 3.73 -8.08
CA GLY A 72 5.29 4.94 -7.27
C GLY A 72 6.14 6.05 -7.86
N SER A 73 5.65 7.29 -7.74
CA SER A 73 6.50 8.47 -7.89
C SER A 73 7.54 8.55 -6.75
N ARG A 74 8.45 9.53 -6.77
CA ARG A 74 9.47 9.70 -5.73
C ARG A 74 9.53 11.16 -5.26
N SER A 75 9.20 11.39 -4.00
CA SER A 75 9.12 12.72 -3.39
C SER A 75 9.67 12.70 -1.95
N ALA A 76 10.70 13.51 -1.68
CA ALA A 76 11.23 13.69 -0.33
C ALA A 76 10.25 14.37 0.64
N ALA A 77 9.16 14.98 0.12
CA ALA A 77 8.12 15.62 0.91
C ALA A 77 6.98 14.66 1.30
N ASP A 78 7.06 13.40 0.87
CA ASP A 78 6.02 12.42 1.14
C ASP A 78 6.02 11.94 2.59
N VAL A 79 4.83 11.68 3.11
CA VAL A 79 4.60 11.05 4.41
C VAL A 79 3.65 9.89 4.19
N ILE A 80 4.13 8.68 4.46
CA ILE A 80 3.33 7.46 4.44
C ILE A 80 2.60 7.34 5.77
N THR A 81 1.27 7.33 5.75
CA THR A 81 0.46 7.17 6.96
C THR A 81 -0.22 5.81 6.98
N CYS A 82 0.05 4.99 7.99
CA CYS A 82 -0.64 3.71 8.18
C CYS A 82 -2.03 3.97 8.78
N SER A 83 -3.08 3.40 8.18
CA SER A 83 -4.46 3.65 8.55
C SER A 83 -4.85 2.91 9.83
N ASP A 84 -4.43 1.65 9.96
CA ASP A 84 -4.93 0.74 11.00
C ASP A 84 -4.06 0.70 12.27
N ILE A 85 -2.91 1.34 12.24
CA ILE A 85 -1.98 1.43 13.38
C ILE A 85 -1.53 2.88 13.56
N ASP A 86 -1.02 3.21 14.75
CA ASP A 86 -0.51 4.55 15.06
C ASP A 86 0.87 4.80 14.43
N MET A 87 1.03 4.61 13.13
CA MET A 87 2.34 4.72 12.48
C MET A 87 2.30 5.64 11.26
N MET A 88 3.35 6.43 11.10
CA MET A 88 3.68 7.15 9.87
C MET A 88 5.19 7.11 9.61
N SER A 89 5.58 7.38 8.36
CA SER A 89 6.98 7.44 7.95
C SER A 89 7.20 8.58 6.95
N PRO A 90 7.97 9.63 7.30
CA PRO A 90 8.41 10.64 6.34
C PRO A 90 9.45 10.08 5.37
N SER A 91 9.22 10.20 4.07
CA SER A 91 10.14 9.72 3.03
C SER A 91 11.48 10.46 3.02
N SER A 92 11.58 11.62 3.67
CA SER A 92 12.83 12.38 3.82
C SER A 92 13.93 11.64 4.59
N ASP A 93 13.55 10.79 5.54
CA ASP A 93 14.51 10.05 6.37
C ASP A 93 14.09 8.61 6.73
N GLY A 94 12.87 8.19 6.34
CA GLY A 94 12.37 6.83 6.47
C GLY A 94 12.15 6.35 7.90
N ARG A 95 12.16 7.25 8.90
CA ARG A 95 11.94 6.87 10.30
C ARG A 95 10.48 6.51 10.55
N PHE A 96 10.25 5.47 11.35
CA PHE A 96 8.91 5.15 11.85
C PHE A 96 8.58 6.01 13.08
N LEU A 97 7.49 6.75 12.99
CA LEU A 97 6.99 7.64 14.03
C LEU A 97 5.56 7.25 14.39
N HIS A 98 5.16 7.50 15.62
CA HIS A 98 3.76 7.68 15.97
C HIS A 98 3.14 8.82 15.16
N LYS A 99 1.80 8.84 14.99
CA LYS A 99 1.12 9.89 14.21
C LYS A 99 1.24 11.28 14.83
N ASP A 100 1.64 11.37 16.11
CA ASP A 100 1.97 12.64 16.78
C ASP A 100 3.42 13.12 16.53
N GLY A 101 4.21 12.34 15.79
CA GLY A 101 5.60 12.63 15.46
C GLY A 101 6.64 12.08 16.45
N THR A 102 6.22 11.41 17.53
CA THR A 102 7.17 10.77 18.46
C THR A 102 7.79 9.50 17.83
N PRO A 103 9.09 9.22 18.00
CA PRO A 103 9.70 8.02 17.42
C PRO A 103 9.26 6.71 18.08
N TYR A 104 9.11 5.64 17.28
CA TYR A 104 9.04 4.28 17.80
C TYR A 104 10.42 3.83 18.32
N THR A 105 10.47 3.21 19.50
CA THR A 105 11.69 2.66 20.15
C THR A 105 11.80 1.16 20.04
#